data_AF-A0AAN7T218-F1
#
_entry.id   AF-A0AAN7T218-F1
#
_cell.length_a   1.000
_cell.length_b   1.000
_cell.length_c   1.000
_cell.angle_alpha   90.00
_cell.angle_beta   90.00
_cell.angle_gamma   90.00
#
_symmetry.space_group_name_H-M   'P 1'
#
loop_
_entity.id
_entity.type
_entity.pdbx_description
1 polymer ?
#
loop_
_entity_poly.entity_id
_entity_poly.type
_entity_poly.pdbx_seq_one_letter_code
_entity_poly.pdbx_strand_id
1 'polypeptide(L)'
;MLFLLTLMTAAGLGNAAALDKKQAASSSVVPQYFQTSPQIYPGPTKTAAIAPFLAQTNPAPIGTLYSPNQPLETAVPISGNTNNSNIFQLMGQLSSYFPNPVGFGVNEYALPPGANITTAHLLSRHGARYPTGDSSVSSFGSKIYNVTRNGTATWTGALSFLNTWSYTLGAEILVARGRQELFDSGVLFYYNYGHLYNTLTKLVSRTTTQDRMLKSAEYFMAGFFGFEWPQNVTLEPIIEQPYFNNSLAGYFQCNNSNNYRSTAGNNASLVWENIYLKNATQRLRALSGNYNWTVADSYNAQTLCPYETVAYGFSNWCSLFTYDEWQGFEYSIDLQFQGNDGFLSPTGRGVGIGFVEEFYARLQGHLYNLPPGSTNVNTTLDQMNNTFPLNQSLYMDFSHDTNIYSILTAFGLQQFSDKLSNSSITPNRNVTISHLTPFGARVVWEQITTPQPVKAQRPKNSNATMADFYNPGNRTSYIHMTISQRTVPLGFSYPECGQRDDGWCEMGAFMNILSGLLQQASCFGNYPAASWLNVTNGVPVTKRHLLGGGMGSGLERRRNSDMWYDL
;
A
#
# COMPACT_ATOMS: atom_id res chain seq x y z
N MET A 1 -24.40 57.06 46.58
CA MET A 1 -24.71 55.88 45.75
C MET A 1 -24.00 56.07 44.41
N LEU A 2 -22.96 55.25 44.17
CA LEU A 2 -22.11 55.07 42.96
C LEU A 2 -21.40 56.32 42.36
N PHE A 3 -20.17 56.67 42.75
CA PHE A 3 -18.83 56.22 42.24
C PHE A 3 -18.64 56.32 40.70
N LEU A 4 -17.96 57.34 40.15
CA LEU A 4 -16.50 57.64 40.00
C LEU A 4 -15.81 56.98 38.78
N LEU A 5 -15.28 57.85 37.90
CA LEU A 5 -14.07 57.78 37.03
C LEU A 5 -13.74 56.45 36.30
N THR A 6 -13.29 56.40 35.03
CA THR A 6 -12.10 57.08 34.48
C THR A 6 -11.95 56.78 32.97
N LEU A 7 -11.18 57.63 32.29
CA LEU A 7 -10.57 57.46 30.97
C LEU A 7 -10.24 56.00 30.56
N MET A 8 -10.50 55.66 29.30
CA MET A 8 -9.69 54.67 28.57
C MET A 8 -9.00 55.33 27.38
N THR A 9 -7.72 55.61 27.60
CA THR A 9 -6.67 55.69 26.60
C THR A 9 -6.53 54.33 25.90
N ALA A 10 -6.65 54.32 24.57
CA ALA A 10 -6.28 53.17 23.76
C ALA A 10 -4.75 53.05 23.74
N ALA A 11 -4.21 52.14 24.55
CA ALA A 11 -2.84 51.65 24.46
C ALA A 11 -2.89 50.18 24.05
N GLY A 12 -2.17 49.85 22.98
CA GLY A 12 -2.16 48.52 22.37
C GLY A 12 -1.46 47.46 23.20
N LEU A 13 -1.80 46.21 22.91
CA LEU A 13 -0.92 45.05 23.03
C LEU A 13 -1.11 44.23 21.77
N GLY A 14 -0.03 44.13 21.00
CA GLY A 14 -0.01 43.49 19.70
C GLY A 14 -0.17 41.98 19.78
N ASN A 15 -0.82 41.43 18.76
CA ASN A 15 -0.49 40.09 18.28
C ASN A 15 0.25 40.26 16.97
N ALA A 16 1.51 39.83 16.99
CA ALA A 16 2.38 39.78 15.83
C ALA A 16 1.68 38.98 14.73
N ALA A 17 1.22 39.68 13.70
CA ALA A 17 1.06 39.07 12.40
C ALA A 17 2.47 38.58 12.01
N ALA A 18 2.67 37.27 12.02
CA ALA A 18 3.79 36.67 11.33
C ALA A 18 3.59 36.93 9.84
N LEU A 19 4.02 38.13 9.41
CA LEU A 19 4.31 38.44 8.03
C LEU A 19 5.38 37.45 7.60
N ASP A 20 4.98 36.44 6.84
CA ASP A 20 5.91 35.54 6.17
C ASP A 20 6.60 36.33 5.04
N LYS A 21 7.56 37.16 5.44
CA LYS A 21 8.50 37.81 4.54
C LYS A 21 9.66 36.85 4.30
N LYS A 22 9.44 35.88 3.41
CA LYS A 22 10.54 35.26 2.66
C LYS A 22 10.40 35.63 1.20
N GLN A 23 10.92 36.83 0.90
CA GLN A 23 11.13 37.28 -0.46
C GLN A 23 12.34 36.50 -1.00
N ALA A 24 12.09 35.40 -1.70
CA ALA A 24 13.10 34.79 -2.54
C ALA A 24 13.31 35.71 -3.76
N ALA A 25 14.47 36.35 -3.83
CA ALA A 25 14.89 37.06 -5.03
C ALA A 25 15.11 36.02 -6.15
N SER A 26 14.23 36.02 -7.14
CA SER A 26 14.39 35.24 -8.38
C SER A 26 14.59 36.23 -9.51
N SER A 27 15.76 36.19 -10.16
CA SER A 27 15.98 36.81 -11.46
C SER A 27 15.19 36.02 -12.51
N SER A 28 13.90 36.31 -12.66
CA SER A 28 13.07 35.73 -13.70
C SER A 28 13.47 36.30 -15.07
N VAL A 29 14.04 35.46 -15.94
CA VAL A 29 14.28 35.74 -17.37
C VAL A 29 12.97 35.69 -18.18
N VAL A 30 11.86 35.30 -17.54
CA VAL A 30 10.56 35.14 -18.17
C VAL A 30 9.75 36.43 -18.01
N PRO A 31 9.09 36.94 -19.07
CA PRO A 31 8.22 38.10 -18.95
C PRO A 31 7.21 37.98 -17.81
N GLN A 32 6.91 39.10 -17.15
CA GLN A 32 6.01 39.18 -15.99
C GLN A 32 4.68 38.44 -16.18
N TYR A 33 4.09 38.47 -17.38
CA TYR A 33 2.82 37.81 -17.69
C TYR A 33 2.90 36.27 -17.82
N PHE A 34 4.10 35.70 -17.75
CA PHE A 34 4.33 34.26 -17.66
C PHE A 34 4.88 33.83 -16.28
N GLN A 35 5.09 34.77 -15.35
CA GLN A 35 5.57 34.46 -14.01
C GLN A 35 4.41 33.94 -13.14
N THR A 36 4.42 32.64 -12.86
CA THR A 36 3.43 31.98 -12.00
C THR A 36 3.83 31.92 -10.53
N SER A 37 5.13 32.05 -10.21
CA SER A 37 5.65 32.10 -8.84
C SER A 37 6.94 32.93 -8.74
N PRO A 38 7.09 33.82 -7.73
CA PRO A 38 6.01 34.29 -6.85
C PRO A 38 4.92 35.01 -7.67
N GLN A 39 3.67 34.87 -7.24
CA GLN A 39 2.52 35.48 -7.89
C GLN A 39 2.61 37.01 -7.77
N ILE A 40 2.42 37.74 -8.89
CA ILE A 40 2.59 39.20 -8.89
C ILE A 40 1.27 39.92 -8.53
N TYR A 41 0.13 39.31 -8.83
CA TYR A 41 -1.21 39.81 -8.47
C TYR A 41 -2.13 38.66 -8.00
N PRO A 42 -1.88 38.07 -6.80
CA PRO A 42 -2.58 36.86 -6.34
C PRO A 42 -4.05 37.07 -5.94
N GLY A 43 -4.52 38.32 -5.80
CA GLY A 43 -5.79 38.62 -5.17
C GLY A 43 -5.77 38.33 -3.65
N PRO A 44 -6.93 38.43 -2.96
CA PRO A 44 -7.01 38.11 -1.54
C PRO A 44 -6.85 36.61 -1.29
N THR A 45 -5.88 36.23 -0.47
CA THR A 45 -5.63 34.84 -0.07
C THR A 45 -5.89 34.67 1.44
N LYS A 46 -6.91 33.88 1.79
CA LYS A 46 -7.18 33.47 3.18
C LYS A 46 -7.54 31.99 3.19
N THR A 47 -6.85 31.21 4.01
CA THR A 47 -7.20 29.81 4.28
C THR A 47 -8.22 29.75 5.42
N ALA A 48 -8.94 28.62 5.53
CA ALA A 48 -9.78 28.35 6.69
C ALA A 48 -8.91 28.24 7.96
N ALA A 49 -9.45 28.68 9.10
CA ALA A 49 -8.73 28.64 10.38
C ALA A 49 -8.49 27.21 10.90
N ILE A 50 -9.28 26.24 10.44
CA ILE A 50 -9.25 24.84 10.91
C ILE A 50 -9.29 23.92 9.69
N ALA A 51 -8.35 22.98 9.62
CA ALA A 51 -8.35 21.91 8.62
C ALA A 51 -9.39 20.84 8.98
N PRO A 52 -9.99 20.14 7.99
CA PRO A 52 -10.84 18.97 8.27
C PRO A 52 -10.08 17.91 9.08
N PHE A 53 -10.79 17.19 9.96
CA PHE A 53 -10.24 16.07 10.73
C PHE A 53 -11.19 14.87 10.73
N LEU A 54 -11.40 14.32 9.55
CA LEU A 54 -12.44 13.33 9.31
C LEU A 54 -12.12 11.95 9.90
N ALA A 55 -10.86 11.55 10.03
CA ALA A 55 -10.54 10.32 10.77
C ALA A 55 -10.98 10.40 12.25
N GLN A 56 -11.03 11.63 12.79
CA GLN A 56 -11.39 11.90 14.17
C GLN A 56 -12.88 12.19 14.40
N THR A 57 -13.51 12.94 13.49
CA THR A 57 -14.84 13.56 13.72
C THR A 57 -15.87 13.25 12.64
N ASN A 58 -15.69 12.17 11.85
CA ASN A 58 -16.60 11.82 10.75
C ASN A 58 -18.07 11.79 11.21
N PRO A 59 -18.92 12.73 10.76
CA PRO A 59 -20.33 12.76 11.13
C PRO A 59 -21.21 11.85 10.24
N ALA A 60 -20.62 11.19 9.24
CA ALA A 60 -21.36 10.31 8.33
C ALA A 60 -21.88 9.05 9.06
N PRO A 61 -23.00 8.46 8.60
CA PRO A 61 -23.49 7.19 9.13
C PRO A 61 -22.42 6.09 9.06
N ILE A 62 -22.43 5.18 10.03
CA ILE A 62 -21.50 4.02 10.12
C ILE A 62 -21.46 3.27 8.78
N GLY A 63 -20.25 2.97 8.31
CA GLY A 63 -20.04 2.27 7.04
C GLY A 63 -20.09 3.16 5.78
N THR A 64 -20.37 4.47 5.90
CA THR A 64 -20.24 5.38 4.76
C THR A 64 -18.76 5.63 4.49
N LEU A 65 -18.29 5.11 3.37
CA LEU A 65 -16.96 5.40 2.86
C LEU A 65 -17.02 6.72 2.10
N TYR A 66 -15.98 7.54 2.25
CA TYR A 66 -15.81 8.72 1.40
C TYR A 66 -15.91 8.29 -0.05
N SER A 67 -16.50 9.16 -0.89
CA SER A 67 -16.58 8.92 -2.33
C SER A 67 -15.20 8.48 -2.78
N PRO A 68 -15.02 7.19 -3.09
CA PRO A 68 -13.70 6.72 -3.42
C PRO A 68 -13.25 7.47 -4.64
N ASN A 69 -11.93 7.66 -4.76
CA ASN A 69 -11.34 8.06 -6.03
C ASN A 69 -11.74 6.94 -6.99
N GLN A 70 -12.85 7.12 -7.71
CA GLN A 70 -13.28 6.13 -8.67
C GLN A 70 -12.38 6.29 -9.87
N PRO A 71 -11.84 5.18 -10.38
CA PRO A 71 -11.01 5.27 -11.54
C PRO A 71 -11.75 5.91 -12.72
N LEU A 72 -11.10 6.84 -13.42
CA LEU A 72 -11.44 7.13 -14.81
C LEU A 72 -11.14 5.88 -15.65
N GLU A 73 -12.16 5.09 -15.90
CA GLU A 73 -12.08 3.84 -16.66
C GLU A 73 -13.14 3.82 -17.76
N THR A 74 -12.80 3.26 -18.92
CA THR A 74 -13.80 3.00 -19.96
C THR A 74 -14.47 1.67 -19.66
N ALA A 75 -15.78 1.71 -19.38
CA ALA A 75 -16.57 0.50 -19.26
C ALA A 75 -16.58 -0.23 -20.63
N VAL A 76 -16.16 -1.50 -20.62
CA VAL A 76 -16.18 -2.36 -21.80
C VAL A 76 -17.15 -3.51 -21.52
N PRO A 77 -18.05 -3.88 -22.45
CA PRO A 77 -18.87 -5.08 -22.29
C PRO A 77 -18.00 -6.33 -22.20
N ILE A 78 -18.17 -7.11 -21.13
CA ILE A 78 -17.40 -8.34 -20.88
C ILE A 78 -18.33 -9.55 -20.95
N SER A 79 -17.96 -10.53 -21.79
CA SER A 79 -18.72 -11.78 -21.93
C SER A 79 -18.75 -12.54 -20.60
N GLY A 80 -19.93 -13.03 -20.21
CA GLY A 80 -20.14 -13.74 -18.94
C GLY A 80 -20.29 -12.83 -17.71
N ASN A 81 -20.16 -11.51 -17.84
CA ASN A 81 -20.33 -10.58 -16.72
C ASN A 81 -21.82 -10.25 -16.49
N THR A 82 -22.58 -11.18 -15.90
CA THR A 82 -24.03 -11.04 -15.70
C THR A 82 -24.42 -10.07 -14.57
N ASN A 83 -23.50 -9.77 -13.66
CA ASN A 83 -23.74 -8.93 -12.48
C ASN A 83 -23.23 -7.49 -12.65
N ASN A 84 -22.79 -7.10 -13.86
CA ASN A 84 -22.14 -5.81 -14.13
C ASN A 84 -20.98 -5.51 -13.16
N SER A 85 -20.22 -6.55 -12.78
CA SER A 85 -19.04 -6.43 -11.94
C SER A 85 -17.93 -5.66 -12.66
N ASN A 86 -17.12 -4.92 -11.92
CA ASN A 86 -16.01 -4.17 -12.50
C ASN A 86 -14.75 -5.04 -12.64
N ILE A 87 -14.35 -5.36 -13.89
CA ILE A 87 -13.12 -6.14 -14.14
C ILE A 87 -11.85 -5.40 -13.74
N PHE A 88 -11.86 -4.08 -13.63
CA PHE A 88 -10.71 -3.30 -13.13
C PHE A 88 -10.43 -3.52 -11.64
N GLN A 89 -11.33 -4.24 -10.94
CA GLN A 89 -11.13 -4.75 -9.59
C GLN A 89 -10.59 -6.19 -9.57
N LEU A 90 -10.30 -6.77 -10.73
CA LEU A 90 -9.83 -8.17 -10.91
C LEU A 90 -8.48 -8.21 -11.65
N MET A 91 -7.68 -7.14 -11.54
CA MET A 91 -6.39 -7.00 -12.23
C MET A 91 -5.20 -7.05 -11.27
N GLY A 92 -5.41 -7.60 -10.07
CA GLY A 92 -4.43 -7.76 -9.01
C GLY A 92 -3.75 -6.43 -8.67
N GLN A 93 -2.42 -6.46 -8.64
CA GLN A 93 -1.57 -5.28 -8.44
C GLN A 93 -1.63 -4.27 -9.59
N LEU A 94 -2.25 -4.60 -10.72
CA LEU A 94 -2.43 -3.67 -11.85
C LEU A 94 -3.78 -2.96 -11.83
N SER A 95 -4.65 -3.31 -10.89
CA SER A 95 -5.89 -2.58 -10.65
C SER A 95 -5.57 -1.13 -10.27
N SER A 96 -6.29 -0.17 -10.84
CA SER A 96 -6.31 1.20 -10.32
C SER A 96 -6.78 1.20 -8.87
N TYR A 97 -6.47 2.26 -8.10
CA TYR A 97 -6.94 2.31 -6.71
C TYR A 97 -8.47 2.23 -6.62
N PHE A 98 -8.97 1.34 -5.75
CA PHE A 98 -10.32 1.37 -5.22
C PHE A 98 -10.28 0.93 -3.74
N PRO A 99 -11.22 1.38 -2.88
CA PRO A 99 -11.33 0.82 -1.54
C PRO A 99 -11.72 -0.65 -1.61
N ASN A 100 -11.16 -1.48 -0.74
CA ASN A 100 -11.49 -2.91 -0.70
C ASN A 100 -13.02 -3.09 -0.53
N PRO A 101 -13.75 -3.63 -1.52
CA PRO A 101 -15.21 -3.59 -1.55
C PRO A 101 -15.86 -4.46 -0.46
N VAL A 102 -15.17 -5.49 0.03
CA VAL A 102 -15.71 -6.45 1.00
C VAL A 102 -15.21 -6.21 2.42
N GLY A 103 -14.10 -5.48 2.59
CA GLY A 103 -13.49 -5.27 3.91
C GLY A 103 -12.73 -6.49 4.42
N PHE A 104 -12.52 -6.54 5.74
CA PHE A 104 -11.80 -7.63 6.41
C PHE A 104 -12.64 -8.27 7.54
N GLY A 105 -13.97 -8.16 7.46
CA GLY A 105 -14.89 -8.84 8.38
C GLY A 105 -15.14 -8.12 9.71
N VAL A 106 -14.80 -6.83 9.82
CA VAL A 106 -15.12 -5.97 10.97
C VAL A 106 -15.81 -4.68 10.52
N ASN A 107 -16.45 -4.00 11.47
CA ASN A 107 -17.21 -2.78 11.20
C ASN A 107 -16.28 -1.56 11.14
N GLU A 108 -16.58 -0.65 10.21
CA GLU A 108 -15.93 0.65 10.11
C GLU A 108 -16.59 1.63 11.09
N TYR A 109 -16.06 1.72 12.31
CA TYR A 109 -16.59 2.61 13.36
C TYR A 109 -15.96 4.00 13.34
N ALA A 110 -16.77 5.01 13.65
CA ALA A 110 -16.23 6.30 14.07
C ALA A 110 -15.56 6.17 15.46
N LEU A 111 -14.66 7.10 15.79
CA LEU A 111 -14.04 7.13 17.11
C LEU A 111 -15.09 7.34 18.22
N PRO A 112 -14.93 6.67 19.37
CA PRO A 112 -15.82 6.91 20.51
C PRO A 112 -15.64 8.32 21.07
N PRO A 113 -16.67 8.90 21.70
CA PRO A 113 -16.58 10.25 22.27
C PRO A 113 -15.40 10.39 23.25
N GLY A 114 -14.53 11.37 22.99
CA GLY A 114 -13.35 11.65 23.82
C GLY A 114 -12.09 10.86 23.47
N ALA A 115 -12.14 9.90 22.54
CA ALA A 115 -10.92 9.36 21.92
C ALA A 115 -10.25 10.40 21.03
N ASN A 116 -8.94 10.30 20.83
CA ASN A 116 -8.19 11.18 19.93
C ASN A 116 -7.09 10.42 19.19
N ILE A 117 -6.99 10.59 17.87
CA ILE A 117 -5.81 10.16 17.10
C ILE A 117 -4.66 11.09 17.45
N THR A 118 -3.53 10.53 17.87
CA THR A 118 -2.33 11.30 18.24
C THR A 118 -1.28 11.30 17.14
N THR A 119 -1.18 10.19 16.39
CA THR A 119 -0.27 10.07 15.24
C THR A 119 -0.87 9.19 14.15
N ALA A 120 -0.45 9.41 12.91
CA ALA A 120 -0.78 8.56 11.77
C ALA A 120 0.48 8.24 10.94
N HIS A 121 0.65 6.97 10.62
CA HIS A 121 1.73 6.47 9.76
C HIS A 121 1.13 5.94 8.45
N LEU A 122 1.47 6.56 7.34
CA LEU A 122 1.08 6.15 5.99
C LEU A 122 2.23 5.38 5.33
N LEU A 123 1.89 4.23 4.75
CA LEU A 123 2.71 3.53 3.76
C LEU A 123 1.93 3.47 2.44
N SER A 124 2.40 4.16 1.41
CA SER A 124 1.71 4.30 0.12
C SER A 124 2.49 3.63 -1.01
N ARG A 125 1.79 2.95 -1.92
CA ARG A 125 2.36 2.51 -3.20
C ARG A 125 2.43 3.67 -4.19
N HIS A 126 3.31 3.58 -5.18
CA HIS A 126 3.20 4.39 -6.39
C HIS A 126 1.86 4.21 -7.12
N GLY A 127 1.52 5.17 -7.97
CA GLY A 127 0.31 5.16 -8.79
C GLY A 127 0.46 4.31 -10.03
N ALA A 128 -0.59 4.31 -10.86
CA ALA A 128 -0.57 3.67 -12.16
C ALA A 128 0.62 4.14 -13.01
N ARG A 129 1.24 3.19 -13.70
CA ARG A 129 2.48 3.38 -14.45
C ARG A 129 2.45 2.61 -15.77
N TYR A 130 3.39 2.92 -16.64
CA TYR A 130 3.72 2.04 -17.75
C TYR A 130 4.33 0.71 -17.26
N PRO A 131 4.37 -0.33 -18.12
CA PRO A 131 5.11 -1.57 -17.84
C PRO A 131 6.59 -1.31 -17.53
N THR A 132 7.27 -2.30 -16.94
CA THR A 132 8.73 -2.24 -16.88
C THR A 132 9.32 -2.41 -18.29
N GLY A 133 10.48 -1.82 -18.55
CA GLY A 133 11.05 -1.75 -19.91
C GLY A 133 11.30 -3.13 -20.53
N ASP A 134 11.76 -4.07 -19.72
CA ASP A 134 12.08 -5.45 -20.06
C ASP A 134 10.94 -6.45 -19.77
N SER A 135 9.73 -5.94 -19.53
CA SER A 135 8.57 -6.80 -19.22
C SER A 135 8.21 -7.75 -20.36
N SER A 136 7.55 -8.86 -20.02
CA SER A 136 7.04 -9.82 -20.99
C SER A 136 6.04 -9.19 -21.97
N VAL A 137 5.29 -8.17 -21.54
CA VAL A 137 4.33 -7.45 -22.40
C VAL A 137 5.01 -6.55 -23.43
N SER A 138 6.17 -5.94 -23.14
CA SER A 138 6.91 -5.15 -24.13
C SER A 138 7.51 -6.05 -25.21
N SER A 139 8.04 -7.20 -24.79
CA SER A 139 8.54 -8.26 -25.69
C SER A 139 7.40 -8.84 -26.55
N PHE A 140 6.25 -9.12 -25.95
CA PHE A 140 5.06 -9.62 -26.65
C PHE A 140 4.53 -8.59 -27.66
N GLY A 141 4.43 -7.32 -27.27
CA GLY A 141 3.98 -6.25 -28.17
C GLY A 141 4.89 -6.09 -29.39
N SER A 142 6.21 -6.13 -29.19
CA SER A 142 7.20 -6.11 -30.27
C SER A 142 7.07 -7.33 -31.19
N LYS A 143 6.87 -8.52 -30.62
CA LYS A 143 6.64 -9.76 -31.37
C LYS A 143 5.40 -9.67 -32.25
N ILE A 144 4.26 -9.26 -31.68
CA ILE A 144 2.98 -9.11 -32.42
C ILE A 144 3.12 -8.10 -33.56
N TYR A 145 3.75 -6.95 -33.31
CA TYR A 145 4.01 -5.96 -34.35
C TYR A 145 4.82 -6.55 -35.52
N ASN A 146 5.92 -7.26 -35.22
CA ASN A 146 6.80 -7.82 -36.24
C ASN A 146 6.12 -8.91 -37.07
N VAL A 147 5.43 -9.87 -36.44
CA VAL A 147 4.75 -10.96 -37.17
C VAL A 147 3.55 -10.48 -37.99
N THR A 148 2.96 -9.34 -37.61
CA THR A 148 1.91 -8.68 -38.39
C THR A 148 2.49 -8.01 -39.62
N ARG A 149 3.56 -7.22 -39.46
CA ARG A 149 4.16 -6.43 -40.54
C ARG A 149 4.84 -7.29 -41.61
N ASN A 150 5.41 -8.42 -41.23
CA ASN A 150 6.07 -9.34 -42.17
C ASN A 150 5.11 -10.38 -42.79
N GLY A 151 3.81 -10.34 -42.46
CA GLY A 151 2.79 -11.25 -42.99
C GLY A 151 2.82 -12.67 -42.43
N THR A 152 3.59 -12.93 -41.36
CA THR A 152 3.63 -14.25 -40.70
C THR A 152 2.30 -14.55 -39.99
N ALA A 153 1.64 -13.53 -39.47
CA ALA A 153 0.33 -13.63 -38.83
C ALA A 153 -0.71 -12.82 -39.61
N THR A 154 -1.95 -13.33 -39.63
CA THR A 154 -3.11 -12.59 -40.12
C THR A 154 -4.20 -12.71 -39.08
N TRP A 155 -4.69 -11.57 -38.60
CA TRP A 155 -5.58 -11.53 -37.45
C TRP A 155 -7.03 -11.34 -37.90
N THR A 156 -7.92 -12.18 -37.38
CA THR A 156 -9.35 -12.20 -37.76
C THR A 156 -10.25 -12.08 -36.53
N GLY A 157 -11.54 -11.82 -36.76
CA GLY A 157 -12.54 -11.72 -35.70
C GLY A 157 -12.15 -10.73 -34.61
N ALA A 158 -12.16 -11.17 -33.35
CA ALA A 158 -11.82 -10.34 -32.20
C ALA A 158 -10.36 -9.87 -32.19
N LEU A 159 -9.44 -10.54 -32.91
CA LEU A 159 -8.04 -10.12 -33.03
C LEU A 159 -7.80 -9.16 -34.20
N SER A 160 -8.82 -8.83 -35.01
CA SER A 160 -8.65 -8.00 -36.22
C SER A 160 -8.03 -6.62 -35.96
N PHE A 161 -8.20 -6.06 -34.76
CA PHE A 161 -7.55 -4.80 -34.36
C PHE A 161 -6.01 -4.89 -34.40
N LEU A 162 -5.43 -6.08 -34.26
CA LEU A 162 -3.99 -6.30 -34.33
C LEU A 162 -3.37 -5.99 -35.68
N ASN A 163 -4.17 -5.95 -36.76
CA ASN A 163 -3.67 -5.57 -38.08
C ASN A 163 -3.24 -4.09 -38.14
N THR A 164 -3.75 -3.24 -37.24
CA THR A 164 -3.41 -1.81 -37.14
C THR A 164 -2.84 -1.41 -35.78
N TRP A 165 -2.85 -2.33 -34.81
CA TRP A 165 -2.32 -2.08 -33.48
C TRP A 165 -0.79 -2.08 -33.47
N SER A 166 -0.22 -1.22 -32.64
CA SER A 166 1.21 -1.20 -32.35
C SER A 166 1.43 -0.97 -30.86
N TYR A 167 2.47 -1.60 -30.32
CA TYR A 167 2.87 -1.37 -28.94
C TYR A 167 3.51 0.01 -28.82
N THR A 168 2.84 0.90 -28.10
CA THR A 168 3.22 2.32 -27.96
C THR A 168 3.39 2.74 -26.50
N LEU A 169 3.18 1.82 -25.56
CA LEU A 169 3.33 2.11 -24.14
C LEU A 169 4.77 2.52 -23.84
N GLY A 170 4.92 3.50 -22.94
CA GLY A 170 6.21 3.86 -22.38
C GLY A 170 6.77 2.79 -21.45
N ALA A 171 7.72 3.18 -20.60
CA ALA A 171 8.32 2.28 -19.61
C ALA A 171 8.48 2.98 -18.25
N GLU A 172 8.32 2.20 -17.17
CA GLU A 172 8.62 2.50 -15.76
C GLU A 172 7.83 3.63 -15.08
N ILE A 173 7.64 4.76 -15.75
CA ILE A 173 7.16 6.03 -15.18
C ILE A 173 5.65 6.05 -14.98
N LEU A 174 5.20 6.97 -14.12
CA LEU A 174 3.77 7.21 -13.89
C LEU A 174 3.06 7.71 -15.17
N VAL A 175 1.91 7.11 -15.45
CA VAL A 175 0.96 7.64 -16.44
C VAL A 175 0.17 8.79 -15.82
N ALA A 176 -0.56 9.57 -16.64
CA ALA A 176 -1.40 10.67 -16.15
C ALA A 176 -2.35 10.22 -15.04
N ARG A 177 -2.91 9.02 -15.19
CA ARG A 177 -3.79 8.43 -14.19
C ARG A 177 -3.13 8.17 -12.84
N GLY A 178 -1.89 7.68 -12.84
CA GLY A 178 -1.17 7.44 -11.58
C GLY A 178 -0.84 8.72 -10.83
N ARG A 179 -0.60 9.82 -11.55
CA ARG A 179 -0.40 11.15 -10.95
C ARG A 179 -1.67 11.63 -10.25
N GLN A 180 -2.82 11.47 -10.92
CA GLN A 180 -4.13 11.77 -10.34
C GLN A 180 -4.40 10.92 -9.09
N GLU A 181 -4.18 9.60 -9.17
CA GLU A 181 -4.40 8.69 -8.03
C GLU A 181 -3.65 9.13 -6.76
N LEU A 182 -2.41 9.61 -6.90
CA LEU A 182 -1.61 10.06 -5.76
C LEU A 182 -2.00 11.44 -5.28
N PHE A 183 -2.33 12.36 -6.19
CA PHE A 183 -2.90 13.65 -5.81
C PHE A 183 -4.18 13.46 -5.00
N ASP A 184 -5.12 12.65 -5.50
CA ASP A 184 -6.37 12.37 -4.81
C ASP A 184 -6.15 11.60 -3.49
N SER A 185 -5.11 10.74 -3.42
CA SER A 185 -4.68 10.10 -2.16
C SER A 185 -4.20 11.13 -1.13
N GLY A 186 -3.42 12.12 -1.56
CA GLY A 186 -2.98 13.25 -0.73
C GLY A 186 -4.15 14.10 -0.22
N VAL A 187 -5.10 14.41 -1.10
CA VAL A 187 -6.34 15.13 -0.73
C VAL A 187 -7.13 14.35 0.31
N LEU A 188 -7.38 13.06 0.08
CA LEU A 188 -8.10 12.23 1.04
C LEU A 188 -7.37 12.15 2.39
N PHE A 189 -6.04 12.00 2.37
CA PHE A 189 -5.24 11.96 3.60
C PHE A 189 -5.28 13.31 4.35
N TYR A 190 -5.35 14.44 3.64
CA TYR A 190 -5.58 15.76 4.24
C TYR A 190 -6.95 15.85 4.92
N TYR A 191 -8.02 15.40 4.27
CA TYR A 191 -9.34 15.35 4.89
C TYR A 191 -9.36 14.50 6.16
N ASN A 192 -8.66 13.37 6.13
CA ASN A 192 -8.63 12.44 7.24
C ASN A 192 -7.73 12.90 8.39
N TYR A 193 -6.55 13.46 8.11
CA TYR A 193 -5.49 13.67 9.12
C TYR A 193 -4.83 15.07 9.07
N GLY A 194 -5.30 15.98 8.22
CA GLY A 194 -4.71 17.31 8.04
C GLY A 194 -4.56 18.10 9.33
N HIS A 195 -5.49 17.94 10.27
CA HIS A 195 -5.46 18.57 11.59
C HIS A 195 -4.29 18.11 12.48
N LEU A 196 -3.68 16.95 12.22
CA LEU A 196 -2.50 16.50 12.96
C LEU A 196 -1.25 17.30 12.59
N TYR A 197 -1.23 17.95 11.43
CA TYR A 197 -0.04 18.65 10.95
C TYR A 197 0.29 19.89 11.81
N ASN A 198 1.49 19.91 12.38
CA ASN A 198 2.03 21.08 13.07
C ASN A 198 2.69 22.04 12.06
N THR A 199 2.02 23.17 11.78
CA THR A 199 2.47 24.18 10.81
C THR A 199 3.77 24.90 11.20
N LEU A 200 4.24 24.75 12.45
CA LEU A 200 5.50 25.35 12.92
C LEU A 200 6.73 24.53 12.55
N THR A 201 6.54 23.29 12.10
CA THR A 201 7.62 22.34 11.83
C THR A 201 7.49 21.74 10.44
N LYS A 202 8.65 21.51 9.82
CA LYS A 202 8.75 20.80 8.55
C LYS A 202 8.76 19.30 8.81
N LEU A 203 7.92 18.53 8.12
CA LEU A 203 7.95 17.07 8.20
C LEU A 203 9.12 16.50 7.38
N VAL A 204 9.55 15.30 7.74
CA VAL A 204 10.33 14.39 6.90
C VAL A 204 9.40 13.30 6.39
N SER A 205 9.40 13.10 5.08
CA SER A 205 8.73 11.99 4.40
C SER A 205 9.76 11.22 3.60
N ARG A 206 9.56 9.91 3.42
CA ARG A 206 10.56 9.05 2.77
C ARG A 206 9.98 8.35 1.54
N THR A 207 10.81 8.19 0.53
CA THR A 207 10.49 7.45 -0.70
C THR A 207 11.74 6.74 -1.19
N THR A 208 11.63 5.93 -2.23
CA THR A 208 12.81 5.39 -2.93
C THR A 208 13.25 6.29 -4.09
N THR A 209 14.49 6.14 -4.56
CA THR A 209 15.06 6.95 -5.66
C THR A 209 14.48 6.66 -7.05
N GLN A 210 13.62 5.66 -7.22
CA GLN A 210 13.06 5.36 -8.53
C GLN A 210 12.10 6.46 -8.97
N ASP A 211 12.11 6.84 -10.25
CA ASP A 211 11.35 8.00 -10.76
C ASP A 211 9.87 7.94 -10.38
N ARG A 212 9.20 6.80 -10.65
CA ARG A 212 7.79 6.63 -10.29
C ARG A 212 7.50 6.77 -8.79
N MET A 213 8.46 6.43 -7.93
CA MET A 213 8.34 6.54 -6.48
C MET A 213 8.47 7.99 -6.04
N LEU A 214 9.54 8.66 -6.47
CA LEU A 214 9.76 10.07 -6.22
C LEU A 214 8.56 10.91 -6.69
N LYS A 215 8.09 10.68 -7.92
CA LYS A 215 6.91 11.40 -8.46
C LYS A 215 5.64 11.07 -7.70
N SER A 216 5.44 9.83 -7.25
CA SER A 216 4.27 9.47 -6.45
C SER A 216 4.22 10.24 -5.13
N ALA A 217 5.37 10.34 -4.45
CA ALA A 217 5.49 11.16 -3.25
C ALA A 217 5.21 12.63 -3.54
N GLU A 218 5.80 13.21 -4.60
CA GLU A 218 5.56 14.61 -4.99
C GLU A 218 4.07 14.90 -5.29
N TYR A 219 3.38 14.03 -6.06
CA TYR A 219 1.95 14.22 -6.35
C TYR A 219 1.08 14.08 -5.11
N PHE A 220 1.40 13.14 -4.21
CA PHE A 220 0.74 13.03 -2.92
C PHE A 220 0.91 14.30 -2.08
N MET A 221 2.15 14.79 -1.97
CA MET A 221 2.43 16.02 -1.22
C MET A 221 1.74 17.22 -1.83
N ALA A 222 1.65 17.29 -3.17
CA ALA A 222 0.89 18.32 -3.85
C ALA A 222 -0.62 18.25 -3.54
N GLY A 223 -1.18 17.04 -3.44
CA GLY A 223 -2.58 16.85 -3.04
C GLY A 223 -2.85 17.22 -1.57
N PHE A 224 -1.89 16.98 -0.68
CA PHE A 224 -2.04 17.27 0.75
C PHE A 224 -1.73 18.73 1.11
N PHE A 225 -0.64 19.30 0.60
CA PHE A 225 -0.11 20.63 0.98
C PHE A 225 -0.24 21.70 -0.12
N GLY A 226 -0.52 21.32 -1.37
CA GLY A 226 -0.42 22.22 -2.53
C GLY A 226 0.96 22.19 -3.20
N PHE A 227 1.17 22.98 -4.25
CA PHE A 227 2.44 22.98 -5.00
C PHE A 227 3.63 23.51 -4.18
N GLU A 228 3.34 24.25 -3.13
CA GLU A 228 4.23 24.80 -2.13
C GLU A 228 4.73 23.77 -1.09
N TRP A 229 4.31 22.50 -1.21
CA TRP A 229 4.69 21.43 -0.28
C TRP A 229 6.18 21.35 0.11
N PRO A 230 7.19 21.73 -0.72
CA PRO A 230 8.59 21.68 -0.30
C PRO A 230 8.91 22.59 0.88
N GLN A 231 8.03 23.52 1.24
CA GLN A 231 8.15 24.34 2.44
C GLN A 231 7.65 23.61 3.70
N ASN A 232 6.71 22.68 3.54
CA ASN A 232 6.10 21.89 4.61
C ASN A 232 6.78 20.53 4.83
N VAL A 233 7.39 19.95 3.79
CA VAL A 233 7.97 18.60 3.84
C VAL A 233 9.37 18.56 3.20
N THR A 234 10.31 17.91 3.88
CA THR A 234 11.59 17.48 3.32
C THR A 234 11.43 16.02 2.89
N LEU A 235 11.53 15.78 1.60
CA LEU A 235 11.43 14.43 1.04
C LEU A 235 12.81 13.78 1.00
N GLU A 236 12.95 12.63 1.65
CA GLU A 236 14.14 11.81 1.69
C GLU A 236 14.03 10.66 0.67
N PRO A 237 14.75 10.72 -0.47
CA PRO A 237 14.84 9.59 -1.38
C PRO A 237 15.95 8.62 -0.94
N ILE A 238 15.57 7.42 -0.51
CA ILE A 238 16.48 6.33 -0.13
C ILE A 238 16.88 5.57 -1.40
N ILE A 239 18.18 5.34 -1.58
CA ILE A 239 18.73 4.71 -2.78
C ILE A 239 18.14 3.31 -2.97
N GLU A 240 17.56 3.08 -4.14
CA GLU A 240 17.01 1.79 -4.57
C GLU A 240 17.94 1.16 -5.60
N GLN A 241 19.00 0.50 -5.11
CA GLN A 241 20.00 -0.20 -5.90
C GLN A 241 20.57 -1.39 -5.11
N PRO A 242 21.18 -2.38 -5.78
CA PRO A 242 22.03 -3.35 -5.11
C PRO A 242 23.06 -2.68 -4.19
N TYR A 243 23.35 -3.32 -3.05
CA TYR A 243 24.30 -2.84 -2.02
C TYR A 243 23.89 -1.60 -1.20
N PHE A 244 22.72 -1.00 -1.43
CA PHE A 244 22.20 0.10 -0.63
C PHE A 244 20.99 -0.32 0.21
N ASN A 245 21.13 -0.34 1.54
CA ASN A 245 20.04 -0.70 2.43
C ASN A 245 18.84 0.23 2.27
N ASN A 246 17.66 -0.37 2.08
CA ASN A 246 16.39 0.33 1.93
C ASN A 246 15.22 -0.49 2.49
N SER A 247 14.59 -0.03 3.57
CA SER A 247 13.41 -0.66 4.17
C SER A 247 12.14 -0.54 3.31
N LEU A 248 12.09 0.46 2.42
CA LEU A 248 11.00 0.70 1.48
C LEU A 248 11.15 -0.08 0.16
N ALA A 249 12.28 -0.79 -0.03
CA ALA A 249 12.56 -1.66 -1.18
C ALA A 249 13.56 -2.78 -0.80
N GLY A 250 13.19 -3.61 0.17
CA GLY A 250 14.10 -4.57 0.80
C GLY A 250 14.61 -5.72 -0.06
N TYR A 251 14.03 -5.92 -1.24
CA TYR A 251 14.38 -7.03 -2.12
C TYR A 251 15.83 -7.00 -2.59
N PHE A 252 16.43 -5.82 -2.79
CA PHE A 252 17.84 -5.74 -3.21
C PHE A 252 18.82 -6.18 -2.12
N GLN A 253 18.40 -6.18 -0.85
CA GLN A 253 19.21 -6.62 0.29
C GLN A 253 18.88 -8.05 0.70
N CYS A 254 17.84 -8.64 0.13
CA CYS A 254 17.44 -10.00 0.38
C CYS A 254 17.92 -10.89 -0.79
N ASN A 255 19.17 -11.36 -0.75
CA ASN A 255 19.74 -12.16 -1.85
C ASN A 255 18.87 -13.37 -2.24
N ASN A 256 18.19 -13.97 -1.27
CA ASN A 256 17.29 -15.09 -1.51
C ASN A 256 15.93 -14.71 -2.12
N SER A 257 15.51 -13.44 -2.08
CA SER A 257 14.25 -13.01 -2.71
C SER A 257 14.36 -12.91 -4.22
N ASN A 258 15.58 -12.77 -4.75
CA ASN A 258 15.85 -12.61 -6.19
C ASN A 258 16.55 -13.83 -6.81
N ASN A 259 16.29 -15.03 -6.29
CA ASN A 259 16.84 -16.27 -6.85
C ASN A 259 15.83 -17.42 -6.82
N TYR A 260 16.26 -18.60 -7.28
CA TYR A 260 15.42 -19.79 -7.42
C TYR A 260 14.69 -20.24 -6.14
N ARG A 261 15.09 -19.77 -4.96
CA ARG A 261 14.43 -20.07 -3.68
C ARG A 261 13.09 -19.36 -3.51
N SER A 262 12.89 -18.22 -4.17
CA SER A 262 11.68 -17.39 -4.06
C SER A 262 10.89 -17.35 -5.39
N THR A 263 10.90 -18.46 -6.15
CA THR A 263 10.15 -18.60 -7.41
C THR A 263 8.87 -19.42 -7.28
N ALA A 264 8.52 -19.87 -6.07
CA ALA A 264 7.38 -20.74 -5.84
C ALA A 264 6.06 -20.12 -6.29
N GLY A 265 5.87 -18.81 -6.09
CA GLY A 265 4.69 -18.07 -6.56
C GLY A 265 4.61 -18.01 -8.09
N ASN A 266 5.72 -17.67 -8.75
CA ASN A 266 5.79 -17.70 -10.21
C ASN A 266 5.47 -19.09 -10.78
N ASN A 267 6.02 -20.16 -10.20
CA ASN A 267 5.76 -21.53 -10.64
C ASN A 267 4.29 -21.93 -10.43
N ALA A 268 3.68 -21.52 -9.31
CA ALA A 268 2.27 -21.75 -9.05
C ALA A 268 1.36 -20.98 -10.01
N SER A 269 1.68 -19.71 -10.30
CA SER A 269 0.99 -18.90 -11.32
C SER A 269 1.05 -19.58 -12.68
N LEU A 270 2.23 -20.05 -13.12
CA LEU A 270 2.39 -20.71 -14.42
C LEU A 270 1.55 -22.00 -14.54
N VAL A 271 1.44 -22.80 -13.46
CA VAL A 271 0.54 -23.97 -13.45
C VAL A 271 -0.91 -23.52 -13.64
N TRP A 272 -1.33 -22.50 -12.90
CA TRP A 272 -2.69 -21.98 -12.97
C TRP A 272 -3.02 -21.35 -14.33
N GLU A 273 -2.10 -20.57 -14.90
CA GLU A 273 -2.21 -19.97 -16.24
C GLU A 273 -2.53 -21.02 -17.31
N ASN A 274 -1.87 -22.18 -17.28
CA ASN A 274 -2.14 -23.27 -18.21
C ASN A 274 -3.53 -23.90 -18.05
N ILE A 275 -4.17 -23.71 -16.88
CA ILE A 275 -5.51 -24.22 -16.59
C ILE A 275 -6.56 -23.20 -17.03
N TYR A 276 -6.53 -21.99 -16.47
CA TYR A 276 -7.63 -21.03 -16.69
C TYR A 276 -7.60 -20.40 -18.09
N LEU A 277 -6.42 -20.24 -18.70
CA LEU A 277 -6.30 -19.71 -20.06
C LEU A 277 -6.45 -20.76 -21.15
N LYS A 278 -6.70 -22.03 -20.83
CA LYS A 278 -6.79 -23.11 -21.83
C LYS A 278 -7.81 -22.77 -22.93
N ASN A 279 -9.01 -22.36 -22.53
CA ASN A 279 -10.09 -22.03 -23.46
C ASN A 279 -9.84 -20.71 -24.20
N ALA A 280 -9.36 -19.67 -23.49
CA ALA A 280 -8.94 -18.40 -24.10
C ALA A 280 -7.89 -18.61 -25.19
N THR A 281 -6.86 -19.39 -24.88
CA THR A 281 -5.75 -19.68 -25.80
C THR A 281 -6.24 -20.43 -27.03
N GLN A 282 -7.12 -21.42 -26.87
CA GLN A 282 -7.72 -22.12 -28.02
C GLN A 282 -8.55 -21.16 -28.89
N ARG A 283 -9.36 -20.30 -28.28
CA ARG A 283 -10.19 -19.29 -28.96
C ARG A 283 -9.33 -18.29 -29.75
N LEU A 284 -8.30 -17.72 -29.13
CA LEU A 284 -7.43 -16.73 -29.76
C LEU A 284 -6.53 -17.35 -30.83
N ARG A 285 -6.06 -18.59 -30.63
CA ARG A 285 -5.29 -19.33 -31.64
C ARG A 285 -6.09 -19.54 -32.93
N ALA A 286 -7.37 -19.88 -32.83
CA ALA A 286 -8.24 -20.04 -34.00
C ALA A 286 -8.38 -18.74 -34.83
N LEU A 287 -8.13 -17.58 -34.23
CA LEU A 287 -8.22 -16.27 -34.86
C LEU A 287 -6.86 -15.72 -35.34
N SER A 288 -5.78 -16.47 -35.13
CA SER A 288 -4.38 -16.06 -35.34
C SER A 288 -3.76 -16.54 -36.67
N GLY A 289 -4.54 -17.20 -37.53
CA GLY A 289 -4.04 -17.75 -38.80
C GLY A 289 -2.93 -18.78 -38.56
N ASN A 290 -1.76 -18.59 -39.19
CA ASN A 290 -0.60 -19.48 -39.07
C ASN A 290 0.26 -19.20 -37.83
N TYR A 291 -0.04 -18.16 -37.06
CA TYR A 291 0.71 -17.83 -35.86
C TYR A 291 0.35 -18.79 -34.72
N ASN A 292 1.38 -19.43 -34.14
CA ASN A 292 1.21 -20.30 -32.99
C ASN A 292 0.96 -19.49 -31.70
N TRP A 293 -0.30 -19.14 -31.44
CA TRP A 293 -0.71 -18.45 -30.23
C TRP A 293 -0.59 -19.34 -29.00
N THR A 294 0.23 -18.93 -28.03
CA THR A 294 0.56 -19.69 -26.82
C THR A 294 -0.22 -19.21 -25.59
N VAL A 295 -0.16 -19.97 -24.49
CA VAL A 295 -0.72 -19.54 -23.19
C VAL A 295 -0.03 -18.27 -22.70
N ALA A 296 1.28 -18.16 -22.86
CA ALA A 296 2.03 -16.96 -22.51
C ALA A 296 1.60 -15.75 -23.35
N ASP A 297 1.28 -15.93 -24.64
CA ASP A 297 0.70 -14.85 -25.46
C ASP A 297 -0.67 -14.42 -24.92
N SER A 298 -1.53 -15.36 -24.49
CA SER A 298 -2.82 -15.05 -23.85
C SER A 298 -2.65 -14.29 -22.53
N TYR A 299 -1.70 -14.69 -21.67
CA TYR A 299 -1.45 -14.01 -20.40
C TYR A 299 -0.90 -12.59 -20.60
N ASN A 300 0.03 -12.41 -21.56
CA ASN A 300 0.52 -11.08 -21.92
C ASN A 300 -0.58 -10.21 -22.55
N ALA A 301 -1.46 -10.80 -23.35
CA ALA A 301 -2.65 -10.12 -23.88
C ALA A 301 -3.59 -9.67 -22.75
N GLN A 302 -3.87 -10.51 -21.74
CA GLN A 302 -4.63 -10.08 -20.55
C GLN A 302 -3.91 -8.95 -19.82
N THR A 303 -2.60 -9.07 -19.62
CA THR A 303 -1.79 -8.08 -18.90
C THR A 303 -1.72 -6.73 -19.62
N LEU A 304 -1.85 -6.68 -20.95
CA LEU A 304 -1.89 -5.42 -21.71
C LEU A 304 -3.14 -4.58 -21.43
N CYS A 305 -4.28 -5.20 -21.14
CA CYS A 305 -5.54 -4.49 -20.85
C CYS A 305 -5.41 -3.47 -19.70
N PRO A 306 -4.94 -3.82 -18.48
CA PRO A 306 -4.75 -2.83 -17.42
C PRO A 306 -3.80 -1.72 -17.82
N TYR A 307 -2.64 -2.05 -18.42
CA TYR A 307 -1.63 -1.06 -18.77
C TYR A 307 -2.09 -0.07 -19.84
N GLU A 308 -2.73 -0.55 -20.91
CA GLU A 308 -3.30 0.34 -21.92
C GLU A 308 -4.46 1.16 -21.36
N THR A 309 -5.29 0.59 -20.49
CA THR A 309 -6.42 1.33 -19.95
C THR A 309 -5.96 2.50 -19.08
N VAL A 310 -4.98 2.30 -18.19
CA VAL A 310 -4.49 3.41 -17.36
C VAL A 310 -3.66 4.43 -18.14
N ALA A 311 -3.05 4.02 -19.26
CA ALA A 311 -2.25 4.90 -20.11
C ALA A 311 -3.09 5.71 -21.12
N TYR A 312 -4.08 5.07 -21.75
CA TYR A 312 -4.84 5.59 -22.90
C TYR A 312 -6.33 5.77 -22.63
N GLY A 313 -6.81 5.28 -21.48
CA GLY A 313 -8.23 5.27 -21.12
C GLY A 313 -9.00 4.08 -21.65
N PHE A 314 -8.45 3.27 -22.57
CA PHE A 314 -9.12 2.13 -23.19
C PHE A 314 -8.13 1.08 -23.69
N SER A 315 -8.58 -0.18 -23.76
CA SER A 315 -7.83 -1.26 -24.40
C SER A 315 -8.73 -2.28 -25.10
N ASN A 316 -8.41 -2.60 -26.36
CA ASN A 316 -9.07 -3.68 -27.11
C ASN A 316 -8.77 -5.07 -26.54
N TRP A 317 -7.67 -5.20 -25.79
CA TRP A 317 -7.29 -6.47 -25.16
C TRP A 317 -8.29 -6.92 -24.11
N CYS A 318 -8.98 -5.98 -23.45
CA CYS A 318 -9.89 -6.28 -22.33
C CYS A 318 -11.04 -7.20 -22.75
N SER A 319 -11.68 -6.92 -23.88
CA SER A 319 -12.84 -7.65 -24.40
C SER A 319 -12.50 -9.03 -24.98
N LEU A 320 -11.21 -9.36 -25.13
CA LEU A 320 -10.80 -10.69 -25.60
C LEU A 320 -11.09 -11.78 -24.58
N PHE A 321 -11.30 -11.41 -23.31
CA PHE A 321 -11.42 -12.33 -22.20
C PHE A 321 -12.80 -12.24 -21.54
N THR A 322 -13.28 -13.39 -21.08
CA THR A 322 -14.53 -13.52 -20.32
C THR A 322 -14.34 -13.10 -18.86
N TYR A 323 -15.43 -12.88 -18.15
CA TYR A 323 -15.38 -12.54 -16.73
C TYR A 323 -14.69 -13.62 -15.88
N ASP A 324 -14.97 -14.90 -16.13
CA ASP A 324 -14.31 -16.02 -15.42
C ASP A 324 -12.79 -16.04 -15.69
N GLU A 325 -12.38 -15.68 -16.91
CA GLU A 325 -10.95 -15.55 -17.27
C GLU A 325 -10.30 -14.35 -16.53
N TRP A 326 -11.04 -13.28 -16.22
CA TRP A 326 -10.58 -12.18 -15.36
C TRP A 326 -10.48 -12.59 -13.88
N GLN A 327 -11.41 -13.41 -13.38
CA GLN A 327 -11.27 -13.99 -12.04
C GLN A 327 -10.05 -14.92 -11.96
N GLY A 328 -9.75 -15.64 -13.04
CA GLY A 328 -8.53 -16.43 -13.19
C GLY A 328 -7.26 -15.57 -13.16
N PHE A 329 -7.29 -14.39 -13.79
CA PHE A 329 -6.19 -13.44 -13.81
C PHE A 329 -5.89 -12.83 -12.43
N GLU A 330 -6.91 -12.40 -11.68
CA GLU A 330 -6.75 -11.99 -10.27
C GLU A 330 -6.06 -13.10 -9.48
N TYR A 331 -6.54 -14.33 -9.64
CA TYR A 331 -6.03 -15.47 -8.87
C TYR A 331 -4.60 -15.87 -9.24
N SER A 332 -4.17 -15.73 -10.51
CA SER A 332 -2.76 -15.96 -10.87
C SER A 332 -1.83 -14.99 -10.15
N ILE A 333 -2.26 -13.73 -10.00
CA ILE A 333 -1.51 -12.72 -9.28
C ILE A 333 -1.49 -13.01 -7.77
N ASP A 334 -2.61 -13.45 -7.20
CA ASP A 334 -2.68 -13.88 -5.80
C ASP A 334 -1.68 -15.00 -5.50
N LEU A 335 -1.58 -16.01 -6.38
CA LEU A 335 -0.59 -17.08 -6.28
C LEU A 335 0.84 -16.55 -6.37
N GLN A 336 1.11 -15.65 -7.31
CA GLN A 336 2.42 -15.03 -7.50
C GLN A 336 2.87 -14.29 -6.23
N PHE A 337 2.07 -13.35 -5.75
CA PHE A 337 2.40 -12.54 -4.57
C PHE A 337 2.54 -13.40 -3.32
N GLN A 338 1.64 -14.36 -3.10
CA GLN A 338 1.67 -15.18 -1.90
C GLN A 338 2.94 -16.05 -1.82
N GLY A 339 3.46 -16.52 -2.95
CA GLY A 339 4.68 -17.33 -3.02
C GLY A 339 5.99 -16.56 -3.20
N ASN A 340 5.95 -15.31 -3.67
CA ASN A 340 7.15 -14.50 -3.86
C ASN A 340 7.40 -13.57 -2.67
N ASP A 341 6.33 -12.97 -2.14
CA ASP A 341 6.42 -11.86 -1.18
C ASP A 341 5.63 -12.11 0.12
N GLY A 342 4.71 -13.08 0.08
CA GLY A 342 3.73 -13.38 1.13
C GLY A 342 4.12 -14.48 2.12
N PHE A 343 3.11 -15.06 2.76
CA PHE A 343 3.27 -16.09 3.79
C PHE A 343 3.78 -17.43 3.25
N LEU A 344 3.65 -17.68 1.95
CA LEU A 344 4.19 -18.87 1.30
C LEU A 344 5.57 -18.63 0.67
N SER A 345 6.14 -17.43 0.83
CA SER A 345 7.51 -17.11 0.43
C SER A 345 8.49 -17.37 1.57
N PRO A 346 9.63 -18.07 1.33
CA PRO A 346 10.67 -18.20 2.35
C PRO A 346 11.34 -16.87 2.70
N THR A 347 11.17 -15.83 1.89
CA THR A 347 11.78 -14.51 2.09
C THR A 347 10.78 -13.39 2.38
N GLY A 348 9.47 -13.65 2.32
CA GLY A 348 8.42 -12.64 2.47
C GLY A 348 8.57 -11.78 3.73
N ARG A 349 8.82 -12.39 4.90
CA ARG A 349 9.12 -11.58 6.11
C ARG A 349 10.44 -10.85 6.02
N GLY A 350 11.48 -11.50 5.49
CA GLY A 350 12.84 -10.95 5.45
C GLY A 350 12.94 -9.69 4.60
N VAL A 351 12.16 -9.58 3.52
CA VAL A 351 12.11 -8.38 2.68
C VAL A 351 11.46 -7.20 3.43
N GLY A 352 10.38 -7.45 4.18
CA GLY A 352 9.60 -6.40 4.84
C GLY A 352 10.05 -6.03 6.26
N ILE A 353 10.93 -6.82 6.90
CA ILE A 353 11.21 -6.70 8.33
C ILE A 353 11.82 -5.35 8.73
N GLY A 354 12.65 -4.75 7.87
CA GLY A 354 13.29 -3.47 8.19
C GLY A 354 12.28 -2.36 8.48
N PHE A 355 11.21 -2.25 7.68
CA PHE A 355 10.15 -1.27 7.96
C PHE A 355 9.43 -1.53 9.28
N VAL A 356 9.23 -2.81 9.64
CA VAL A 356 8.59 -3.19 10.92
C VAL A 356 9.48 -2.78 12.10
N GLU A 357 10.80 -2.96 12.00
CA GLU A 357 11.75 -2.52 13.02
C GLU A 357 11.80 -0.99 13.15
N GLU A 358 11.78 -0.27 12.03
CA GLU A 358 11.69 1.20 12.01
C GLU A 358 10.39 1.72 12.64
N PHE A 359 9.27 1.12 12.25
CA PHE A 359 7.96 1.45 12.80
C PHE A 359 7.93 1.20 14.30
N TYR A 360 8.47 0.07 14.75
CA TYR A 360 8.60 -0.25 16.17
C TYR A 360 9.46 0.77 16.92
N ALA A 361 10.63 1.15 16.38
CA ALA A 361 11.48 2.19 16.98
C ALA A 361 10.76 3.54 17.13
N ARG A 362 9.98 3.96 16.11
CA ARG A 362 9.13 5.17 16.17
C ARG A 362 8.08 5.07 17.28
N LEU A 363 7.42 3.92 17.43
CA LEU A 363 6.45 3.71 18.51
C LEU A 363 7.09 3.73 19.90
N GLN A 364 8.35 3.29 20.02
CA GLN A 364 9.11 3.37 21.27
C GLN A 364 9.69 4.77 21.54
N GLY A 365 9.65 5.68 20.57
CA GLY A 365 10.20 7.01 20.70
C GLY A 365 11.73 7.04 20.76
N HIS A 366 12.42 6.14 20.05
CA HIS A 366 13.87 6.17 19.92
C HIS A 366 14.34 5.96 18.48
N LEU A 367 15.57 6.40 18.20
CA LEU A 367 16.23 6.18 16.92
C LEU A 367 16.60 4.71 16.75
N TYR A 368 16.69 4.25 15.51
CA TYR A 368 17.04 2.86 15.23
C TYR A 368 18.42 2.51 15.80
N ASN A 369 18.51 1.41 16.56
CA ASN A 369 19.69 1.07 17.36
C ASN A 369 20.19 -0.36 17.16
N LEU A 370 19.66 -1.10 16.16
CA LEU A 370 20.20 -2.42 15.83
C LEU A 370 21.51 -2.28 15.02
N PRO A 371 22.42 -3.25 15.10
CA PRO A 371 23.70 -3.20 14.37
C PRO A 371 23.51 -3.10 12.85
N PRO A 372 24.41 -2.42 12.12
CA PRO A 372 24.42 -2.45 10.65
C PRO A 372 24.48 -3.89 10.12
N GLY A 373 23.72 -4.17 9.05
CA GLY A 373 23.65 -5.49 8.44
C GLY A 373 22.69 -6.47 9.13
N SER A 374 22.01 -6.04 10.20
CA SER A 374 20.92 -6.79 10.82
C SER A 374 19.75 -7.02 9.86
N THR A 375 19.32 -5.97 9.16
CA THR A 375 18.21 -5.99 8.19
C THR A 375 18.52 -5.07 7.02
N ASN A 376 17.51 -4.85 6.17
CA ASN A 376 17.51 -3.89 5.08
C ASN A 376 17.38 -2.43 5.54
N VAL A 377 17.42 -2.12 6.84
CA VAL A 377 17.43 -0.74 7.35
C VAL A 377 18.77 -0.05 7.06
N ASN A 378 18.71 1.21 6.62
CA ASN A 378 19.89 2.06 6.52
C ASN A 378 20.19 2.69 7.88
N THR A 379 21.10 2.08 8.64
CA THR A 379 21.43 2.54 9.98
C THR A 379 21.99 3.96 10.02
N THR A 380 22.63 4.44 8.96
CA THR A 380 23.16 5.81 8.93
C THR A 380 22.02 6.83 8.88
N LEU A 381 21.01 6.62 8.04
CA LEU A 381 19.84 7.49 7.96
C LEU A 381 19.00 7.40 9.23
N ASP A 382 18.82 6.20 9.77
CA ASP A 382 17.88 5.98 10.87
C ASP A 382 18.43 6.27 12.27
N GLN A 383 19.72 6.62 12.35
CA GLN A 383 20.40 7.11 13.56
C GLN A 383 20.48 8.64 13.63
N MET A 384 19.85 9.37 12.69
CA MET A 384 19.84 10.82 12.70
C MET A 384 18.42 11.38 12.76
N ASN A 385 18.16 12.31 13.69
CA ASN A 385 16.84 12.93 13.86
C ASN A 385 16.36 13.72 12.63
N ASN A 386 17.26 14.16 11.74
CA ASN A 386 16.91 14.95 10.56
C ASN A 386 16.37 14.12 9.38
N THR A 387 16.65 12.81 9.37
CA THR A 387 16.20 11.83 8.37
C THR A 387 15.21 10.83 8.98
N PHE A 388 15.33 10.56 10.27
CA PHE A 388 14.42 9.72 11.03
C PHE A 388 13.90 10.43 12.30
N PRO A 389 13.08 11.48 12.15
CA PRO A 389 12.53 12.22 13.28
C PRO A 389 11.54 11.35 14.08
N LEU A 390 11.44 11.64 15.37
CA LEU A 390 10.55 10.93 16.31
C LEU A 390 9.41 11.81 16.83
N ASN A 391 9.44 13.11 16.50
CA ASN A 391 8.55 14.14 17.01
C ASN A 391 7.55 14.62 15.95
N GLN A 392 7.12 13.73 15.04
CA GLN A 392 6.06 14.01 14.08
C GLN A 392 4.76 13.34 14.48
N SER A 393 3.65 14.01 14.17
CA SER A 393 2.30 13.45 14.24
C SER A 393 1.90 12.73 12.95
N LEU A 394 2.56 13.07 11.84
CA LEU A 394 2.36 12.45 10.53
C LEU A 394 3.67 11.85 10.02
N TYR A 395 3.64 10.58 9.67
CA TYR A 395 4.73 9.88 8.97
C TYR A 395 4.21 9.40 7.63
N MET A 396 4.92 9.71 6.55
CA MET A 396 4.49 9.42 5.18
C MET A 396 5.64 8.74 4.46
N ASP A 397 5.50 7.44 4.18
CA ASP A 397 6.49 6.61 3.51
C ASP A 397 5.90 6.05 2.20
N PHE A 398 6.70 6.03 1.13
CA PHE A 398 6.29 5.55 -0.20
C PHE A 398 7.13 4.33 -0.63
N SER A 399 6.47 3.25 -1.02
CA SER A 399 7.07 1.94 -1.32
C SER A 399 6.44 1.23 -2.53
N HIS A 400 6.82 -0.01 -2.79
CA HIS A 400 6.33 -0.83 -3.89
C HIS A 400 5.27 -1.84 -3.42
N ASP A 401 4.44 -2.34 -4.33
CA ASP A 401 3.46 -3.41 -4.06
C ASP A 401 4.08 -4.63 -3.37
N THR A 402 5.13 -5.20 -3.95
CA THR A 402 5.80 -6.40 -3.44
C THR A 402 6.36 -6.16 -2.04
N ASN A 403 7.04 -5.01 -1.85
CA ASN A 403 7.59 -4.64 -0.56
C ASN A 403 6.50 -4.36 0.49
N ILE A 404 5.39 -3.69 0.14
CA ILE A 404 4.24 -3.50 1.03
C ILE A 404 3.68 -4.87 1.44
N TYR A 405 3.50 -5.81 0.52
CA TYR A 405 2.98 -7.13 0.85
C TYR A 405 3.93 -7.95 1.73
N SER A 406 5.24 -7.83 1.50
CA SER A 406 6.27 -8.36 2.41
C SER A 406 6.24 -7.69 3.80
N ILE A 407 5.97 -6.38 3.89
CA ILE A 407 5.79 -5.67 5.17
C ILE A 407 4.57 -6.22 5.92
N LEU A 408 3.42 -6.41 5.24
CA LEU A 408 2.23 -7.02 5.84
C LEU A 408 2.52 -8.44 6.36
N THR A 409 3.32 -9.20 5.62
CA THR A 409 3.80 -10.53 6.02
C THR A 409 4.75 -10.47 7.21
N ALA A 410 5.65 -9.48 7.26
CA ALA A 410 6.59 -9.25 8.35
C ALA A 410 5.89 -8.82 9.65
N PHE A 411 4.83 -8.03 9.56
CA PHE A 411 3.90 -7.79 10.67
C PHE A 411 3.21 -9.09 11.13
N GLY A 412 3.22 -10.16 10.35
CA GLY A 412 2.65 -11.45 10.75
C GLY A 412 1.12 -11.44 10.75
N LEU A 413 0.51 -10.66 9.86
CA LEU A 413 -0.94 -10.58 9.63
C LEU A 413 -1.49 -11.87 9.00
N GLN A 414 -1.69 -12.91 9.82
CA GLN A 414 -2.18 -14.25 9.46
C GLN A 414 -3.55 -14.25 8.75
N GLN A 415 -4.35 -13.18 8.80
CA GLN A 415 -5.54 -13.08 7.94
C GLN A 415 -5.19 -13.13 6.44
N PHE A 416 -3.95 -12.84 6.07
CA PHE A 416 -3.43 -12.90 4.70
C PHE A 416 -2.55 -14.13 4.46
N SER A 417 -2.65 -15.16 5.32
CA SER A 417 -1.85 -16.39 5.23
C SER A 417 -2.53 -17.55 4.50
N ASP A 418 -3.54 -17.26 3.67
CA ASP A 418 -4.31 -18.27 2.96
C ASP A 418 -3.41 -19.22 2.16
N LYS A 419 -3.74 -20.51 2.25
CA LYS A 419 -3.16 -21.56 1.41
C LYS A 419 -3.94 -21.62 0.11
N LEU A 420 -3.35 -21.09 -0.95
CA LEU A 420 -3.98 -21.00 -2.26
C LEU A 420 -3.68 -22.26 -3.10
N SER A 421 -4.70 -22.88 -3.68
CA SER A 421 -4.53 -24.00 -4.60
C SER A 421 -4.01 -23.49 -5.94
N ASN A 422 -2.97 -24.09 -6.52
CA ASN A 422 -2.51 -23.69 -7.86
C ASN A 422 -3.27 -24.39 -9.00
N SER A 423 -4.29 -25.20 -8.69
CA SER A 423 -5.07 -25.97 -9.66
C SER A 423 -6.55 -25.55 -9.76
N SER A 424 -7.01 -24.69 -8.85
CA SER A 424 -8.39 -24.20 -8.79
C SER A 424 -8.45 -22.92 -7.97
N ILE A 425 -9.38 -22.01 -8.28
CA ILE A 425 -9.64 -20.83 -7.44
C ILE A 425 -10.05 -21.28 -6.03
N THR A 426 -9.34 -20.80 -5.01
CA THR A 426 -9.77 -20.94 -3.61
C THR A 426 -10.94 -20.00 -3.34
N PRO A 427 -12.15 -20.50 -3.04
CA PRO A 427 -13.30 -19.65 -2.76
C PRO A 427 -13.15 -18.95 -1.40
N ASN A 428 -13.74 -17.77 -1.27
CA ASN A 428 -13.75 -16.98 -0.03
C ASN A 428 -12.36 -16.75 0.59
N ARG A 429 -11.32 -16.65 -0.25
CA ARG A 429 -9.97 -16.28 0.19
C ARG A 429 -9.95 -14.83 0.67
N ASN A 430 -9.22 -14.59 1.75
CA ASN A 430 -8.94 -13.27 2.30
C ASN A 430 -7.78 -12.58 1.56
N VAL A 431 -6.90 -13.36 0.93
CA VAL A 431 -5.81 -12.85 0.07
C VAL A 431 -6.35 -12.56 -1.32
N THR A 432 -6.54 -11.28 -1.62
CA THR A 432 -6.88 -10.77 -2.96
C THR A 432 -6.05 -9.51 -3.20
N ILE A 433 -5.10 -9.58 -4.13
CA ILE A 433 -4.04 -8.58 -4.27
C ILE A 433 -4.59 -7.22 -4.71
N SER A 434 -5.62 -7.20 -5.55
CA SER A 434 -6.33 -5.96 -5.91
C SER A 434 -6.97 -5.24 -4.70
N HIS A 435 -7.24 -5.95 -3.60
CA HIS A 435 -7.75 -5.35 -2.36
C HIS A 435 -6.65 -4.83 -1.44
N LEU A 436 -5.42 -5.36 -1.57
CA LEU A 436 -4.31 -5.11 -0.65
C LEU A 436 -3.30 -4.12 -1.22
N THR A 437 -2.80 -4.38 -2.43
CA THR A 437 -1.73 -3.61 -3.06
C THR A 437 -2.04 -3.23 -4.53
N PRO A 438 -3.24 -2.71 -4.88
CA PRO A 438 -3.48 -2.12 -6.21
C PRO A 438 -2.59 -0.88 -6.45
N PHE A 439 -2.59 -0.31 -7.65
CA PHE A 439 -1.92 0.98 -7.87
C PHE A 439 -2.47 2.03 -6.88
N GLY A 440 -1.59 2.87 -6.32
CA GLY A 440 -1.98 3.86 -5.31
C GLY A 440 -2.49 3.27 -4.00
N ALA A 441 -2.23 1.99 -3.72
CA ALA A 441 -2.54 1.35 -2.45
C ALA A 441 -1.97 2.12 -1.26
N ARG A 442 -2.65 2.01 -0.13
CA ARG A 442 -2.26 2.69 1.10
C ARG A 442 -2.62 1.87 2.33
N VAL A 443 -1.68 1.85 3.26
CA VAL A 443 -1.80 1.26 4.58
C VAL A 443 -1.62 2.39 5.59
N VAL A 444 -2.51 2.48 6.58
CA VAL A 444 -2.42 3.51 7.61
C VAL A 444 -2.47 2.86 8.99
N TRP A 445 -1.54 3.25 9.87
CA TRP A 445 -1.59 2.95 11.29
C TRP A 445 -1.87 4.23 12.08
N GLU A 446 -2.94 4.21 12.86
CA GLU A 446 -3.36 5.30 13.75
C GLU A 446 -3.02 4.93 15.20
N GLN A 447 -2.35 5.83 15.92
CA GLN A 447 -2.27 5.74 17.37
C GLN A 447 -3.42 6.53 17.98
N ILE A 448 -4.23 5.87 18.81
CA ILE A 448 -5.45 6.44 19.37
C ILE A 448 -5.34 6.43 20.89
N THR A 449 -5.56 7.58 21.54
CA THR A 449 -5.64 7.69 23.00
C THR A 449 -7.09 7.87 23.43
N THR A 450 -7.52 7.15 24.46
CA THR A 450 -8.89 7.19 24.98
C THR A 450 -8.93 7.49 26.48
N PRO A 451 -10.00 8.14 27.00
CA PRO A 451 -10.08 8.51 28.42
C PRO A 451 -10.06 7.31 29.35
N GLN A 452 -10.60 6.17 28.89
CA GLN A 452 -10.69 4.89 29.59
C GLN A 452 -10.58 3.73 28.58
N PRO A 453 -10.43 2.47 29.03
CA PRO A 453 -10.38 1.32 28.14
C PRO A 453 -11.69 1.17 27.36
N VAL A 454 -11.57 1.07 26.04
CA VAL A 454 -12.71 0.91 25.14
C VAL A 454 -13.23 -0.53 25.19
N LYS A 455 -14.55 -0.71 25.28
CA LYS A 455 -15.20 -2.02 25.20
C LYS A 455 -14.86 -2.73 23.88
N ALA A 456 -14.62 -4.03 23.95
CA ALA A 456 -14.31 -4.86 22.78
C ALA A 456 -15.46 -4.97 21.78
N GLN A 457 -16.69 -4.75 22.24
CA GLN A 457 -17.89 -4.65 21.41
C GLN A 457 -18.45 -3.23 21.54
N ARG A 458 -18.53 -2.50 20.43
CA ARG A 458 -19.08 -1.15 20.43
C ARG A 458 -20.59 -1.17 20.65
N PRO A 459 -21.14 -0.17 21.36
CA PRO A 459 -22.59 -0.05 21.47
C PRO A 459 -23.20 0.17 20.08
N LYS A 460 -24.21 -0.64 19.74
CA LYS A 460 -24.92 -0.57 18.45
C LYS A 460 -26.07 0.45 18.44
N ASN A 461 -26.40 1.01 19.60
CA ASN A 461 -27.46 2.00 19.76
C ASN A 461 -26.98 3.38 19.28
N SER A 462 -27.74 4.03 18.40
CA SER A 462 -27.46 5.40 17.93
C SER A 462 -27.47 6.45 19.04
N ASN A 463 -28.13 6.17 20.17
CA ASN A 463 -28.22 7.06 21.33
C ASN A 463 -27.22 6.70 22.44
N ALA A 464 -26.18 5.93 22.13
CA ALA A 464 -25.15 5.57 23.09
C ALA A 464 -24.43 6.82 23.64
N THR A 465 -24.32 6.88 24.96
CA THR A 465 -23.59 7.93 25.67
C THR A 465 -22.11 7.58 25.77
N MET A 466 -21.26 8.54 26.17
CA MET A 466 -19.83 8.29 26.34
C MET A 466 -19.55 7.09 27.26
N ALA A 467 -20.29 6.92 28.36
CA ALA A 467 -20.12 5.83 29.30
C ALA A 467 -20.40 4.44 28.69
N ASP A 468 -21.21 4.37 27.63
CA ASP A 468 -21.55 3.11 26.97
C ASP A 468 -20.36 2.51 26.20
N PHE A 469 -19.40 3.34 25.77
CA PHE A 469 -18.22 2.91 25.01
C PHE A 469 -17.06 2.38 25.87
N TYR A 470 -17.04 2.69 27.17
CA TYR A 470 -15.87 2.51 28.02
C TYR A 470 -16.11 1.54 29.18
N ASN A 471 -15.08 0.77 29.52
CA ASN A 471 -14.97 0.06 30.79
C ASN A 471 -14.30 0.97 31.83
N PRO A 472 -14.59 0.80 33.14
CA PRO A 472 -13.85 1.51 34.17
C PRO A 472 -12.35 1.22 34.08
N GLY A 473 -11.52 2.25 34.10
CA GLY A 473 -10.08 2.11 34.03
C GLY A 473 -9.37 3.44 33.78
N ASN A 474 -8.06 3.37 33.60
CA ASN A 474 -7.21 4.52 33.28
C ASN A 474 -7.23 4.82 31.78
N ARG A 475 -6.71 5.99 31.40
CA ARG A 475 -6.42 6.34 30.00
C ARG A 475 -5.66 5.21 29.31
N THR A 476 -6.09 4.85 28.12
CA THR A 476 -5.54 3.72 27.35
C THR A 476 -5.19 4.18 25.94
N SER A 477 -4.13 3.60 25.37
CA SER A 477 -3.72 3.83 24.00
C SER A 477 -3.93 2.58 23.16
N TYR A 478 -4.32 2.77 21.91
CA TYR A 478 -4.58 1.72 20.94
C TYR A 478 -3.83 1.99 19.64
N ILE A 479 -3.58 0.93 18.88
CA ILE A 479 -3.24 1.01 17.46
C ILE A 479 -4.45 0.54 16.64
N HIS A 480 -4.74 1.25 15.56
CA HIS A 480 -5.73 0.89 14.56
C HIS A 480 -5.05 0.87 13.20
N MET A 481 -5.29 -0.19 12.41
CA MET A 481 -4.67 -0.37 11.10
C MET A 481 -5.73 -0.46 10.02
N THR A 482 -5.53 0.26 8.93
CA THR A 482 -6.39 0.17 7.73
C THR A 482 -5.57 -0.16 6.49
N ILE A 483 -6.14 -0.94 5.57
CA ILE A 483 -5.62 -1.17 4.23
C ILE A 483 -6.73 -0.80 3.25
N SER A 484 -6.43 0.08 2.29
CA SER A 484 -7.41 0.49 1.27
C SER A 484 -8.75 0.96 1.87
N GLN A 485 -8.68 1.76 2.95
CA GLN A 485 -9.83 2.30 3.71
C GLN A 485 -10.72 1.22 4.37
N ARG A 486 -10.13 0.08 4.76
CA ARG A 486 -10.81 -0.96 5.54
C ARG A 486 -10.02 -1.33 6.77
N THR A 487 -10.69 -1.43 7.91
CA THR A 487 -10.10 -1.82 9.19
C THR A 487 -9.60 -3.26 9.13
N VAL A 488 -8.32 -3.45 9.47
CA VAL A 488 -7.69 -4.75 9.61
C VAL A 488 -7.93 -5.25 11.04
N PRO A 489 -8.62 -6.38 11.26
CA PRO A 489 -8.86 -6.90 12.62
C PRO A 489 -7.59 -7.49 13.22
N LEU A 490 -6.87 -6.71 14.02
CA LEU A 490 -5.58 -7.13 14.58
C LEU A 490 -5.71 -8.36 15.49
N GLY A 491 -6.84 -8.51 16.19
CA GLY A 491 -7.17 -9.68 17.01
C GLY A 491 -7.24 -11.01 16.26
N PHE A 492 -7.40 -11.00 14.93
CA PHE A 492 -7.32 -12.22 14.12
C PHE A 492 -5.92 -12.82 14.15
N SER A 493 -4.90 -11.97 14.03
CA SER A 493 -3.50 -12.39 13.94
C SER A 493 -2.80 -12.43 15.28
N TYR A 494 -3.27 -11.60 16.21
CA TYR A 494 -2.67 -11.41 17.51
C TYR A 494 -3.71 -11.67 18.60
N PRO A 495 -3.74 -12.89 19.18
CA PRO A 495 -4.66 -13.23 20.25
C PRO A 495 -4.61 -12.26 21.45
N GLU A 496 -3.45 -11.65 21.70
CA GLU A 496 -3.22 -10.67 22.78
C GLU A 496 -4.05 -9.38 22.60
N CYS A 497 -4.46 -9.05 21.38
CA CYS A 497 -5.35 -7.92 21.11
C CYS A 497 -6.83 -8.23 21.46
N GLY A 498 -7.16 -9.50 21.66
CA GLY A 498 -8.52 -9.98 21.91
C GLY A 498 -9.43 -9.91 20.69
N GLN A 499 -10.61 -10.51 20.79
CA GLN A 499 -11.65 -10.44 19.76
C GLN A 499 -12.44 -9.14 19.93
N ARG A 500 -12.22 -8.18 19.01
CA ARG A 500 -12.82 -6.85 19.05
C ARG A 500 -13.51 -6.53 17.73
N ASP A 501 -14.71 -5.95 17.79
CA ASP A 501 -15.48 -5.60 16.59
C ASP A 501 -14.99 -4.31 15.91
N ASP A 502 -14.12 -3.56 16.58
CA ASP A 502 -13.41 -2.38 16.07
C ASP A 502 -12.04 -2.71 15.47
N GLY A 503 -11.56 -3.95 15.57
CA GLY A 503 -10.28 -4.39 15.03
C GLY A 503 -9.04 -3.74 15.68
N TRP A 504 -9.18 -2.96 16.75
CA TRP A 504 -8.07 -2.27 17.41
C TRP A 504 -7.21 -3.23 18.23
N CYS A 505 -6.01 -2.80 18.58
CA CYS A 505 -5.17 -3.49 19.57
C CYS A 505 -4.67 -2.52 20.62
N GLU A 506 -4.69 -2.91 21.90
CA GLU A 506 -4.09 -2.09 22.95
C GLU A 506 -2.59 -1.93 22.69
N MET A 507 -2.08 -0.71 22.83
CA MET A 507 -0.70 -0.37 22.45
C MET A 507 0.32 -1.23 23.19
N GLY A 508 0.16 -1.47 24.50
CA GLY A 508 1.06 -2.32 25.26
C GLY A 508 1.14 -3.75 24.73
N ALA A 509 0.00 -4.35 24.38
CA ALA A 509 -0.05 -5.67 23.77
C ALA A 509 0.63 -5.67 22.39
N PHE A 510 0.31 -4.68 21.55
CA PHE A 510 0.90 -4.53 20.22
C PHE A 510 2.42 -4.36 20.27
N MET A 511 2.96 -3.56 21.19
CA MET A 511 4.41 -3.40 21.37
C MET A 511 5.09 -4.72 21.76
N ASN A 512 4.48 -5.49 22.65
CA ASN A 512 4.99 -6.82 23.02
C ASN A 512 4.99 -7.78 21.80
N ILE A 513 3.95 -7.75 20.98
CA ILE A 513 3.89 -8.54 19.74
C ILE A 513 5.02 -8.16 18.79
N LEU A 514 5.19 -6.87 18.49
CA LEU A 514 6.23 -6.40 17.57
C LEU A 514 7.63 -6.80 18.04
N SER A 515 7.90 -6.72 19.35
CA SER A 515 9.18 -7.17 19.92
C SER A 515 9.51 -8.64 19.62
N GLY A 516 8.48 -9.49 19.51
CA GLY A 516 8.62 -10.92 19.23
C GLY A 516 8.72 -11.27 17.73
N LEU A 517 8.40 -10.33 16.83
CA LEU A 517 8.44 -10.56 15.38
C LEU A 517 9.83 -10.35 14.76
N LEU A 518 10.75 -9.70 15.49
CA LEU A 518 12.05 -9.29 14.98
C LEU A 518 13.00 -10.49 14.87
N GLN A 519 13.07 -11.12 13.69
CA GLN A 519 14.04 -12.18 13.37
C GLN A 519 14.60 -12.09 11.94
N GLN A 520 15.90 -12.38 11.79
CA GLN A 520 16.71 -11.99 10.62
C GLN A 520 17.26 -13.12 9.72
N ALA A 521 16.71 -14.35 9.73
CA ALA A 521 17.39 -15.47 9.01
C ALA A 521 17.03 -15.68 7.53
N SER A 522 15.96 -15.08 7.02
CA SER A 522 15.41 -15.47 5.72
C SER A 522 16.28 -15.03 4.54
N CYS A 523 16.93 -13.87 4.62
CA CYS A 523 17.53 -13.24 3.45
C CYS A 523 18.88 -13.81 3.00
N PHE A 524 19.69 -14.28 3.94
CA PHE A 524 21.08 -14.71 3.69
C PHE A 524 21.33 -16.18 4.05
N GLY A 525 20.33 -16.88 4.59
CA GLY A 525 20.46 -18.29 4.97
C GLY A 525 20.71 -19.22 3.77
N ASN A 526 21.38 -20.34 4.02
CA ASN A 526 21.52 -21.41 3.04
C ASN A 526 20.45 -22.49 3.28
N TYR A 527 19.40 -22.49 2.47
CA TYR A 527 18.30 -23.45 2.52
C TYR A 527 17.84 -23.82 1.10
N PRO A 528 17.24 -25.02 0.87
CA PRO A 528 16.72 -25.38 -0.44
C PRO A 528 15.48 -24.56 -0.80
N ALA A 529 15.14 -24.50 -2.09
CA ALA A 529 13.84 -23.99 -2.50
C ALA A 529 12.72 -24.87 -1.92
N ALA A 530 11.64 -24.25 -1.45
CA ALA A 530 10.48 -24.95 -0.93
C ALA A 530 9.49 -25.25 -2.06
N SER A 531 8.81 -26.40 -1.99
CA SER A 531 7.65 -26.64 -2.86
C SER A 531 6.47 -25.75 -2.46
N TRP A 532 5.54 -25.55 -3.38
CA TRP A 532 4.30 -24.82 -3.13
C TRP A 532 3.60 -25.35 -1.87
N LEU A 533 3.11 -24.45 -1.01
CA LEU A 533 2.47 -24.71 0.30
C LEU A 533 3.38 -25.23 1.45
N ASN A 534 4.68 -25.47 1.23
CA ASN A 534 5.56 -25.92 2.32
C ASN A 534 5.96 -24.80 3.28
N VAL A 535 6.20 -23.59 2.76
CA VAL A 535 6.37 -22.40 3.58
C VAL A 535 4.99 -21.87 3.96
N THR A 536 4.79 -21.48 5.23
CA THR A 536 3.45 -21.11 5.74
C THR A 536 3.45 -19.84 6.58
N ASN A 537 4.62 -19.28 6.89
CA ASN A 537 4.77 -18.17 7.80
C ASN A 537 5.71 -17.09 7.26
N GLY A 538 6.07 -17.11 5.98
CA GLY A 538 6.95 -16.11 5.37
C GLY A 538 8.44 -16.28 5.71
N VAL A 539 8.85 -17.45 6.23
CA VAL A 539 10.26 -17.80 6.53
C VAL A 539 10.61 -19.21 6.03
N PRO A 540 11.90 -19.56 5.88
CA PRO A 540 12.31 -20.88 5.37
C PRO A 540 11.94 -22.04 6.31
N VAL A 541 11.71 -23.23 5.73
CA VAL A 541 11.26 -24.44 6.46
C VAL A 541 12.35 -25.07 7.34
N THR A 542 13.63 -24.83 7.05
CA THR A 542 14.74 -25.42 7.81
C THR A 542 15.04 -24.66 9.10
N LYS A 543 14.91 -25.32 10.26
CA LYS A 543 15.38 -24.80 11.56
C LYS A 543 16.90 -24.53 11.50
N ARG A 544 17.32 -23.39 12.06
CA ARG A 544 18.74 -22.95 12.09
C ARG A 544 19.64 -23.99 12.78
N HIS A 545 20.80 -24.26 12.21
CA HIS A 545 22.02 -24.41 13.02
C HIS A 545 22.46 -23.01 13.42
N LEU A 546 22.07 -22.56 14.62
CA LEU A 546 22.57 -21.32 15.21
C LEU A 546 24.06 -21.51 15.56
N LEU A 547 24.95 -20.89 14.79
CA LEU A 547 26.31 -20.62 15.24
C LEU A 547 26.24 -19.46 16.25
N GLY A 548 26.45 -19.75 17.54
CA GLY A 548 26.77 -18.75 18.56
C GLY A 548 25.57 -18.20 19.35
N GLY A 549 25.65 -18.34 20.68
CA GLY A 549 24.58 -18.07 21.64
C GLY A 549 24.03 -16.64 21.67
N GLY A 550 22.71 -16.56 21.68
CA GLY A 550 21.90 -15.37 21.93
C GLY A 550 20.43 -15.77 21.85
N MET A 551 19.89 -16.37 22.93
CA MET A 551 18.48 -16.79 22.99
C MET A 551 17.56 -15.55 23.02
N GLY A 552 16.86 -15.30 21.91
CA GLY A 552 15.59 -14.56 21.94
C GLY A 552 14.47 -15.54 22.27
N SER A 553 13.80 -15.38 23.40
CA SER A 553 12.64 -16.19 23.79
C SER A 553 11.37 -15.65 23.12
N GLY A 554 11.05 -16.12 21.91
CA GLY A 554 9.80 -15.72 21.24
C GLY A 554 9.45 -16.61 20.04
N LEU A 555 8.23 -17.17 20.07
CA LEU A 555 7.49 -17.88 19.02
C LEU A 555 7.89 -19.29 18.54
N GLU A 556 9.07 -19.84 18.83
CA GLU A 556 9.37 -21.25 18.46
C GLU A 556 8.80 -22.33 19.41
N ARG A 557 8.19 -21.97 20.56
CA ARG A 557 7.70 -22.96 21.55
C ARG A 557 6.25 -23.41 21.40
N ARG A 558 5.45 -22.87 20.49
CA ARG A 558 4.04 -23.30 20.36
C ARG A 558 3.59 -23.38 18.92
N ARG A 559 3.95 -24.48 18.24
CA ARG A 559 3.17 -25.14 17.19
C ARG A 559 3.89 -26.42 16.75
N ASN A 560 4.01 -27.35 17.70
CA ASN A 560 4.17 -28.78 17.45
C ASN A 560 3.09 -29.45 18.29
N SER A 561 1.99 -29.85 17.67
CA SER A 561 1.05 -30.81 18.27
C SER A 561 0.20 -31.43 17.16
N ASP A 562 0.84 -32.27 16.35
CA ASP A 562 0.24 -33.56 16.04
C ASP A 562 0.32 -34.37 17.35
N MET A 563 -0.80 -34.51 18.05
CA MET A 563 -1.00 -35.58 19.04
C MET A 563 -2.46 -36.02 18.96
N TRP A 564 -2.71 -36.91 18.01
CA TRP A 564 -3.68 -37.97 18.20
C TRP A 564 -3.07 -39.00 19.16
N TYR A 565 -3.74 -39.36 20.25
CA TYR A 565 -3.72 -40.70 20.85
C TYR A 565 -4.93 -40.90 21.78
N ASP A 566 -5.63 -42.01 21.53
CA ASP A 566 -6.44 -42.86 22.42
C ASP A 566 -7.70 -42.31 23.11
N LEU A 567 -8.85 -42.40 22.41
CA LEU A 567 -9.94 -43.38 22.64
C LEU A 567 -11.10 -43.17 21.65
#